data_AF-A0A944R7A2-F1
#
_entry.id   AF-A0A944R7A2-F1
#
_cell.length_a   1.000
_cell.length_b   1.000
_cell.length_c   1.000
_cell.angle_alpha   90.00
_cell.angle_beta   90.00
_cell.angle_gamma   90.00
#
_symmetry.space_group_name_H-M   'P 1'
#
loop_
_entity.id
_entity.type
_entity.pdbx_description
1 polymer ?
#
loop_
_entity_poly.entity_id
_entity_poly.type
_entity_poly.pdbx_seq_one_letter_code
_entity_poly.pdbx_strand_id
1 'polypeptide(L)'
;MIGGKNKKSQEVRWMLTFADLITLLFCFFVYLSLFNKPQVDLKTGFIVSEKTISSLKDRLPTNTVNSLNSMKTMFFENKALFTEKLEKLIGQKQTSLYKTQILIESMAKGKVDEANGVLNVVVLINEKVEEDLRIPLFFAGNARRGPVSPELCTSAGLTRITEEMQEFDYVIGTEVAMILEGNAETTFPLCVINDELYEDPEEILVQIGKLRGDVERGNFVSMSIIIEDDEPLPTVNFEIERRDLYKGISNITAHISPISGVKTEIPLKFAGTAKEKQDFRFIDGSTIMISPYTEKGTLEMEIIQDEVPLYATRTLVVQMDDAVINAEAGRTTKQVNTIIGAQEMKDCSGINRFLRENAAFSSFELNASKSRCILSLPSSFLFHSGGAQISPEVVTQLSNFLNEIRNRYELEGDAIRVDGHTDDVPLRKKGKFKNNWELSTMRATNVATLMMENVGFNPERIAISGYADTRPKSPYLDNEGEAKSGKELRDARKANRRVELIFTRPVKKERTRKFFPDPRAG
;
A
#
# COMPACT_ATOMS: atom_id res chain seq x y z
N MET A 1 -99.96 17.62 -86.61
CA MET A 1 -99.55 18.84 -87.34
C MET A 1 -98.08 19.16 -87.02
N ILE A 2 -97.43 19.85 -87.95
CA ILE A 2 -96.24 20.73 -87.83
C ILE A 2 -96.10 21.36 -86.43
N GLY A 3 -94.92 21.63 -85.83
CA GLY A 3 -93.53 21.51 -86.27
C GLY A 3 -92.66 22.73 -85.84
N GLY A 4 -91.40 22.51 -85.40
CA GLY A 4 -90.46 23.56 -84.94
C GLY A 4 -90.74 24.08 -83.50
N LYS A 5 -89.83 24.70 -82.73
CA LYS A 5 -88.43 25.21 -82.86
C LYS A 5 -87.87 25.34 -81.41
N ASN A 6 -86.57 25.39 -81.03
CA ASN A 6 -85.26 25.36 -81.70
C ASN A 6 -84.33 24.33 -80.97
N LYS A 7 -83.16 23.87 -81.44
CA LYS A 7 -82.05 24.40 -82.28
C LYS A 7 -80.91 25.20 -81.59
N LYS A 8 -80.69 25.08 -80.26
CA LYS A 8 -79.48 25.65 -79.58
C LYS A 8 -78.61 24.68 -78.76
N SER A 9 -79.11 23.52 -78.32
CA SER A 9 -78.31 22.59 -77.49
C SER A 9 -77.39 21.64 -78.28
N GLN A 10 -77.68 21.42 -79.56
CA GLN A 10 -77.05 20.35 -80.34
C GLN A 10 -75.63 20.70 -80.83
N GLU A 11 -75.36 21.98 -81.12
CA GLU A 11 -74.02 22.47 -81.49
C GLU A 11 -73.04 22.48 -80.30
N VAL A 12 -73.51 22.66 -79.07
CA VAL A 12 -72.63 22.56 -77.89
C VAL A 12 -72.31 21.10 -77.55
N ARG A 13 -73.27 20.19 -77.77
CA ARG A 13 -73.12 18.77 -77.42
C ARG A 13 -72.09 18.05 -78.30
N TRP A 14 -71.96 18.40 -79.59
CA TRP A 14 -70.95 17.81 -80.47
C TRP A 14 -69.52 18.23 -80.08
N MET A 15 -69.31 19.49 -79.69
CA MET A 15 -68.00 19.99 -79.25
C MET A 15 -67.55 19.29 -77.96
N LEU A 16 -68.46 19.05 -77.02
CA LEU A 16 -68.15 18.27 -75.81
C LEU A 16 -67.72 16.84 -76.17
N THR A 17 -68.45 16.13 -77.03
CA THR A 17 -68.06 14.77 -77.44
C THR A 17 -66.78 14.73 -78.29
N PHE A 18 -66.50 15.79 -79.07
CA PHE A 18 -65.27 15.90 -79.85
C PHE A 18 -64.06 16.19 -78.96
N ALA A 19 -64.20 17.11 -78.01
CA ALA A 19 -63.16 17.39 -77.01
C ALA A 19 -62.84 16.13 -76.20
N ASP A 20 -63.87 15.42 -75.72
CA ASP A 20 -63.71 14.20 -74.91
C ASP A 20 -63.00 13.08 -75.69
N LEU A 21 -63.36 12.90 -76.98
CA LEU A 21 -62.68 11.97 -77.89
C LEU A 21 -61.22 12.36 -78.14
N ILE A 22 -60.90 13.65 -78.26
CA ILE A 22 -59.52 14.13 -78.43
C ILE A 22 -58.72 13.93 -77.14
N THR A 23 -59.29 14.14 -75.95
CA THR A 23 -58.62 13.79 -74.67
C THR A 23 -58.43 12.29 -74.51
N LEU A 24 -59.39 11.45 -74.89
CA LEU A 24 -59.22 9.99 -74.88
C LEU A 24 -58.13 9.54 -75.87
N LEU A 25 -58.07 10.15 -77.06
CA LEU A 25 -57.01 9.90 -78.04
C LEU A 25 -55.63 10.32 -77.50
N PHE A 26 -55.54 11.48 -76.84
CA PHE A 26 -54.30 11.95 -76.23
C PHE A 26 -53.86 11.07 -75.07
N CYS A 27 -54.78 10.68 -74.18
CA CYS A 27 -54.53 9.69 -73.13
C CYS A 27 -54.08 8.34 -73.72
N PHE A 28 -54.66 7.88 -74.83
CA PHE A 28 -54.23 6.66 -75.53
C PHE A 28 -52.81 6.79 -76.11
N PHE A 29 -52.43 7.94 -76.69
CA PHE A 29 -51.07 8.17 -77.16
C PHE A 29 -50.05 8.32 -76.01
N VAL A 30 -50.42 8.95 -74.89
CA VAL A 30 -49.58 8.99 -73.67
C VAL A 30 -49.43 7.59 -73.08
N TYR A 31 -50.49 6.79 -73.05
CA TYR A 31 -50.44 5.38 -72.62
C TYR A 31 -49.53 4.55 -73.54
N LEU A 32 -49.71 4.65 -74.87
CA LEU A 32 -48.80 4.02 -75.84
C LEU A 32 -47.34 4.49 -75.66
N SER A 33 -47.10 5.77 -75.37
CA SER A 33 -45.76 6.30 -75.12
C SER A 33 -45.13 5.77 -73.81
N LEU A 34 -45.94 5.42 -72.81
CA LEU A 34 -45.46 4.81 -71.56
C LEU A 34 -45.17 3.31 -71.72
N PHE A 35 -45.93 2.62 -72.58
CA PHE A 35 -45.71 1.19 -72.87
C PHE A 35 -44.65 0.96 -73.95
N ASN A 36 -44.43 1.90 -74.87
CA ASN A 36 -43.36 1.83 -75.86
C ASN A 36 -42.00 2.27 -75.28
N LYS A 37 -41.57 1.59 -74.22
CA LYS A 37 -40.14 1.53 -73.89
C LYS A 37 -39.49 0.64 -74.94
N PRO A 38 -38.57 1.15 -75.79
CA PRO A 38 -37.75 0.24 -76.58
C PRO A 38 -36.95 -0.62 -75.59
N GLN A 39 -37.22 -1.94 -75.58
CA GLN A 39 -36.31 -2.89 -74.98
C GLN A 39 -35.07 -2.97 -75.87
N VAL A 40 -34.19 -1.99 -75.68
CA VAL A 40 -32.82 -2.10 -76.16
C VAL A 40 -32.16 -3.13 -75.25
N ASP A 41 -32.13 -4.37 -75.71
CA ASP A 41 -31.35 -5.45 -75.09
C ASP A 41 -29.85 -5.14 -75.29
N LEU A 42 -29.38 -4.15 -74.52
CA LEU A 42 -27.98 -3.82 -74.39
C LEU A 42 -27.30 -4.97 -73.69
N LYS A 43 -26.85 -5.96 -74.47
CA LYS A 43 -25.92 -6.98 -74.00
C LYS A 43 -24.65 -6.29 -73.52
N THR A 44 -24.58 -6.00 -72.22
CA THR A 44 -23.44 -5.38 -71.55
C THR A 44 -22.34 -6.42 -71.36
N GLY A 45 -21.60 -6.69 -72.44
CA GLY A 45 -20.42 -7.52 -72.43
C GLY A 45 -19.16 -6.74 -72.78
N PHE A 46 -18.01 -7.41 -72.74
CA PHE A 46 -16.72 -6.86 -73.14
C PHE A 46 -16.08 -7.70 -74.24
N ILE A 47 -15.27 -7.04 -75.07
CA ILE A 47 -14.46 -7.69 -76.11
C ILE A 47 -13.02 -7.77 -75.61
N VAL A 48 -12.41 -8.94 -75.73
CA VAL A 48 -10.99 -9.12 -75.39
C VAL A 48 -10.13 -8.42 -76.45
N SER A 49 -9.59 -7.26 -76.09
CA SER A 49 -8.76 -6.44 -76.97
C SER A 49 -7.35 -7.01 -77.13
N GLU A 50 -6.70 -6.69 -78.24
CA GLU A 50 -5.31 -7.09 -78.49
C GLU A 50 -4.33 -6.53 -77.44
N LYS A 51 -4.60 -5.33 -76.91
CA LYS A 51 -3.86 -4.73 -75.80
C LYS A 51 -4.08 -5.43 -74.45
N THR A 52 -5.28 -5.99 -74.25
CA THR A 52 -5.59 -6.84 -73.09
C THR A 52 -4.80 -8.14 -73.17
N ILE A 53 -4.75 -8.77 -74.35
CA ILE A 53 -3.95 -9.97 -74.57
C ILE A 53 -2.47 -9.68 -74.39
N SER A 54 -1.91 -8.60 -74.95
CA SER A 54 -0.48 -8.28 -74.78
C SER A 54 -0.10 -8.09 -73.30
N SER A 55 -0.93 -7.40 -72.52
CA SER A 55 -0.70 -7.20 -71.07
C SER A 55 -0.77 -8.50 -70.25
N LEU A 56 -1.45 -9.54 -70.78
CA LEU A 56 -1.44 -10.89 -70.22
C LEU A 56 -0.23 -11.70 -70.69
N LYS A 57 0.32 -11.43 -71.90
CA LYS A 57 1.57 -12.08 -72.38
C LYS A 57 2.76 -11.77 -71.49
N ASP A 58 2.84 -10.53 -71.00
CA ASP A 58 3.95 -10.10 -70.12
C ASP A 58 3.86 -10.69 -68.71
N ARG A 59 2.73 -11.33 -68.36
CA ARG A 59 2.45 -11.91 -67.02
C ARG A 59 2.34 -13.44 -67.02
N LEU A 60 2.49 -14.09 -68.18
CA LEU A 60 2.28 -15.52 -68.34
C LEU A 60 3.41 -16.16 -69.17
N PRO A 61 3.87 -17.38 -68.86
CA PRO A 61 4.85 -18.13 -69.63
C PRO A 61 4.48 -18.28 -71.10
N THR A 62 5.48 -18.17 -71.97
CA THR A 62 5.33 -18.12 -73.44
C THR A 62 4.67 -19.36 -74.04
N ASN A 63 4.74 -20.52 -73.37
CA ASN A 63 4.05 -21.75 -73.74
C ASN A 63 2.54 -21.71 -73.46
N THR A 64 2.08 -20.98 -72.44
CA THR A 64 0.65 -20.80 -72.10
C THR A 64 0.00 -19.70 -72.96
N VAL A 65 0.80 -18.71 -73.36
CA VAL A 65 0.37 -17.49 -74.07
C VAL A 65 -0.20 -17.72 -75.48
N ASN A 66 0.24 -18.76 -76.19
CA ASN A 66 -0.21 -18.98 -77.57
C ASN A 66 -1.72 -19.28 -77.67
N SER A 67 -2.29 -19.96 -76.66
CA SER A 67 -3.72 -20.26 -76.56
C SER A 67 -4.59 -19.01 -76.38
N LEU A 68 -4.07 -17.94 -75.76
CA LEU A 68 -4.82 -16.70 -75.48
C LEU A 68 -5.18 -15.93 -76.76
N ASN A 69 -4.41 -16.08 -77.84
CA ASN A 69 -4.72 -15.45 -79.13
C ASN A 69 -6.07 -15.93 -79.68
N SER A 70 -6.56 -17.12 -79.29
CA SER A 70 -7.86 -17.66 -79.71
C SER A 70 -9.07 -16.90 -79.14
N MET A 71 -8.87 -16.09 -78.10
CA MET A 71 -9.91 -15.21 -77.53
C MET A 71 -9.90 -13.80 -78.12
N LYS A 72 -8.96 -13.48 -79.01
CA LYS A 72 -8.90 -12.15 -79.66
C LYS A 72 -10.25 -11.85 -80.34
N THR A 73 -10.79 -10.67 -80.10
CA THR A 73 -12.11 -10.22 -80.60
C THR A 73 -13.34 -11.04 -80.16
N MET A 74 -13.20 -12.02 -79.27
CA MET A 74 -14.38 -12.67 -78.66
C MET A 74 -15.10 -11.69 -77.72
N PHE A 75 -16.42 -11.69 -77.82
CA PHE A 75 -17.34 -10.96 -76.94
C PHE A 75 -17.82 -11.88 -75.80
N PHE A 76 -17.75 -11.38 -74.57
CA PHE A 76 -18.19 -12.09 -73.38
C PHE A 76 -19.29 -11.30 -72.67
N GLU A 77 -20.46 -11.92 -72.50
CA GLU A 77 -21.63 -11.30 -71.85
C GLU A 77 -21.42 -11.02 -70.36
N ASN A 78 -20.51 -11.76 -69.69
CA ASN A 78 -20.15 -11.52 -68.30
C ASN A 78 -18.73 -12.04 -67.99
N LYS A 79 -18.22 -11.69 -66.80
CA LYS A 79 -16.90 -12.13 -66.31
C LYS A 79 -16.80 -13.65 -66.19
N ALA A 80 -17.86 -14.35 -65.77
CA ALA A 80 -17.83 -15.79 -65.53
C ALA A 80 -17.59 -16.61 -66.81
N LEU A 81 -18.27 -16.27 -67.91
CA LEU A 81 -18.07 -16.89 -69.23
C LEU A 81 -16.64 -16.67 -69.77
N PHE A 82 -16.02 -15.53 -69.46
CA PHE A 82 -14.62 -15.28 -69.78
C PHE A 82 -13.68 -16.13 -68.92
N THR A 83 -13.91 -16.20 -67.60
CA THR A 83 -13.12 -17.02 -66.68
C THR A 83 -13.18 -18.51 -67.05
N GLU A 84 -14.36 -19.07 -67.30
CA GLU A 84 -14.53 -20.47 -67.70
C GLU A 84 -13.76 -20.80 -69.00
N LYS A 85 -13.75 -19.86 -69.96
CA LYS A 85 -13.02 -20.03 -71.21
C LYS A 85 -11.50 -19.90 -71.02
N LEU A 86 -11.05 -18.99 -70.16
CA LEU A 86 -9.66 -18.80 -69.77
C LEU A 86 -9.11 -20.06 -69.08
N GLU A 87 -9.83 -20.60 -68.10
CA GLU A 87 -9.49 -21.85 -67.39
C GLU A 87 -9.38 -23.05 -68.34
N LYS A 88 -10.35 -23.22 -69.25
CA LYS A 88 -10.30 -24.27 -70.29
C LYS A 88 -9.13 -24.13 -71.26
N LEU A 89 -8.58 -22.92 -71.45
CA LEU A 89 -7.45 -22.66 -72.35
C LEU A 89 -6.08 -22.75 -71.67
N ILE A 90 -6.00 -22.47 -70.37
CA ILE A 90 -4.78 -22.61 -69.56
C ILE A 90 -4.58 -24.06 -69.11
N GLY A 91 -5.68 -24.77 -68.82
CA GLY A 91 -5.71 -26.20 -68.48
C GLY A 91 -5.35 -26.49 -67.02
N GLN A 92 -6.03 -27.48 -66.43
CA GLN A 92 -5.91 -27.89 -65.01
C GLN A 92 -4.52 -28.39 -64.55
N LYS A 93 -3.48 -28.29 -65.38
CA LYS A 93 -2.09 -28.66 -65.03
C LYS A 93 -1.16 -27.47 -64.77
N GLN A 94 -1.68 -26.23 -64.80
CA GLN A 94 -0.94 -25.03 -64.38
C GLN A 94 -1.66 -24.20 -63.31
N THR A 95 -2.82 -24.62 -62.80
CA THR A 95 -3.53 -23.91 -61.72
C THR A 95 -2.72 -23.80 -60.43
N SER A 96 -1.83 -24.76 -60.13
CA SER A 96 -0.88 -24.67 -59.02
C SER A 96 0.17 -23.55 -59.16
N LEU A 97 0.46 -23.06 -60.38
CA LEU A 97 1.36 -21.92 -60.61
C LEU A 97 0.65 -20.55 -60.48
N TYR A 98 -0.67 -20.54 -60.28
CA TYR A 98 -1.50 -19.33 -60.20
C TYR A 98 -2.52 -19.35 -59.06
N LYS A 99 -2.27 -20.13 -58.00
CA LYS A 99 -3.04 -19.95 -56.77
C LYS A 99 -2.84 -18.55 -56.24
N THR A 100 -3.94 -17.92 -55.84
CA THR A 100 -3.94 -16.76 -54.97
C THR A 100 -3.11 -17.09 -53.74
N GLN A 101 -2.10 -16.27 -53.43
CA GLN A 101 -1.29 -16.45 -52.24
C GLN A 101 -2.23 -16.53 -51.02
N ILE A 102 -2.05 -17.56 -50.20
CA ILE A 102 -2.84 -17.71 -48.99
C ILE A 102 -2.37 -16.63 -48.00
N LEU A 103 -3.22 -15.63 -47.77
CA LEU A 103 -2.95 -14.46 -46.93
C LEU A 103 -3.59 -14.67 -45.55
N ILE A 104 -2.83 -14.40 -44.50
CA ILE A 104 -3.36 -14.37 -43.13
C ILE A 104 -4.11 -13.04 -42.96
N GLU A 105 -5.44 -13.12 -42.85
CA GLU A 105 -6.33 -11.95 -42.91
C GLU A 105 -6.48 -11.27 -41.55
N SER A 106 -6.41 -12.04 -40.47
CA SER A 106 -6.52 -11.56 -39.11
C SER A 106 -5.89 -12.54 -38.11
N MET A 107 -5.23 -11.98 -37.10
CA MET A 107 -5.10 -12.59 -35.78
C MET A 107 -5.77 -11.62 -34.80
N ALA A 108 -6.62 -12.13 -33.92
CA ALA A 108 -7.54 -11.30 -33.12
C ALA A 108 -6.80 -10.46 -32.05
N LYS A 109 -6.47 -9.20 -32.35
CA LYS A 109 -5.99 -8.24 -31.34
C LYS A 109 -6.95 -8.22 -30.14
N GLY A 110 -6.43 -8.54 -28.97
CA GLY A 110 -7.20 -8.63 -27.73
C GLY A 110 -6.38 -8.15 -26.55
N LYS A 111 -7.06 -7.44 -25.65
CA LYS A 111 -6.70 -7.40 -24.23
C LYS A 111 -7.25 -8.66 -23.58
N VAL A 112 -6.56 -9.17 -22.58
CA VAL A 112 -7.01 -10.33 -21.80
C VAL A 112 -6.88 -9.93 -20.34
N ASP A 113 -8.01 -9.79 -19.66
CA ASP A 113 -8.01 -9.67 -18.20
C ASP A 113 -7.49 -11.01 -17.63
N GLU A 114 -6.57 -10.95 -16.68
CA GLU A 114 -5.85 -12.10 -16.15
C GLU A 114 -6.79 -13.20 -15.61
N ALA A 115 -7.86 -12.81 -14.91
CA ALA A 115 -9.02 -13.63 -14.49
C ALA A 115 -9.62 -14.55 -15.57
N ASN A 116 -9.49 -14.22 -16.85
CA ASN A 116 -10.05 -15.05 -17.92
C ASN A 116 -9.27 -16.36 -18.11
N GLY A 117 -7.99 -16.42 -17.68
CA GLY A 117 -7.13 -17.61 -17.67
C GLY A 117 -6.77 -18.24 -19.02
N VAL A 118 -7.49 -17.91 -20.11
CA VAL A 118 -7.20 -18.42 -21.46
C VAL A 118 -7.69 -17.51 -22.59
N LEU A 119 -6.78 -17.24 -23.53
CA LEU A 119 -7.06 -16.69 -24.84
C LEU A 119 -6.90 -17.77 -25.91
N ASN A 120 -7.99 -18.11 -26.59
CA ASN A 120 -7.95 -18.95 -27.78
C ASN A 120 -7.62 -18.07 -29.01
N VAL A 121 -6.35 -17.99 -29.38
CA VAL A 121 -5.87 -17.18 -30.51
C VAL A 121 -6.26 -17.85 -31.83
N VAL A 122 -7.09 -17.17 -32.61
CA VAL A 122 -7.52 -17.64 -33.94
C VAL A 122 -6.56 -17.13 -35.01
N VAL A 123 -6.13 -18.02 -35.91
CA VAL A 123 -5.39 -17.70 -37.14
C VAL A 123 -6.30 -17.95 -38.33
N LEU A 124 -6.65 -16.89 -39.05
CA LEU A 124 -7.55 -16.91 -40.21
C LEU A 124 -6.76 -16.76 -41.52
N ILE A 125 -7.10 -17.56 -42.52
CA ILE A 125 -6.58 -17.45 -43.89
C ILE A 125 -7.70 -17.27 -44.91
N ASN A 126 -7.40 -16.57 -46.01
CA ASN A 126 -8.35 -16.19 -47.06
C ASN A 126 -8.93 -17.35 -47.89
N GLU A 127 -8.31 -18.54 -47.87
CA GLU A 127 -8.74 -19.72 -48.64
C GLU A 127 -8.45 -21.01 -47.87
N LYS A 128 -9.18 -22.10 -48.17
CA LYS A 128 -8.99 -23.40 -47.52
C LYS A 128 -7.70 -24.06 -48.03
N VAL A 129 -6.95 -24.73 -47.15
CA VAL A 129 -5.73 -25.45 -47.53
C VAL A 129 -6.04 -26.82 -48.14
N GLU A 130 -5.27 -27.22 -49.16
CA GLU A 130 -5.35 -28.55 -49.80
C GLU A 130 -4.47 -29.62 -49.12
N GLU A 131 -3.56 -29.21 -48.23
CA GLU A 131 -2.71 -30.07 -47.39
C GLU A 131 -2.53 -29.40 -46.02
N ASP A 132 -2.21 -30.15 -44.97
CA ASP A 132 -2.00 -29.63 -43.61
C ASP A 132 -0.93 -28.51 -43.57
N LEU A 133 -1.36 -27.28 -43.29
CA LEU A 133 -0.49 -26.11 -43.22
C LEU A 133 0.05 -25.92 -41.80
N ARG A 134 1.37 -26.04 -41.66
CA ARG A 134 2.11 -25.73 -40.43
C ARG A 134 2.54 -24.27 -40.40
N ILE A 135 2.06 -23.54 -39.39
CA ILE A 135 2.34 -22.13 -39.15
C ILE A 135 3.23 -22.05 -37.89
N PRO A 136 4.55 -21.84 -38.02
CA PRO A 136 5.42 -21.62 -36.86
C PRO A 136 5.05 -20.29 -36.20
N LEU A 137 5.05 -20.26 -34.88
CA LEU A 137 4.76 -19.09 -34.05
C LEU A 137 5.99 -18.75 -33.23
N PHE A 138 6.33 -17.46 -33.18
CA PHE A 138 7.37 -16.91 -32.33
C PHE A 138 6.71 -15.98 -31.31
N PHE A 139 7.18 -16.03 -30.07
CA PHE A 139 6.66 -15.22 -28.98
C PHE A 139 7.79 -14.34 -28.44
N ALA A 140 7.51 -13.05 -28.32
CA ALA A 140 8.36 -12.02 -27.73
C ALA A 140 7.46 -11.08 -26.89
N GLY A 141 8.02 -10.06 -26.26
CA GLY A 141 7.28 -9.15 -25.38
C GLY A 141 8.08 -8.77 -24.13
N ASN A 142 7.43 -8.12 -23.17
CA ASN A 142 7.94 -8.01 -21.80
C ASN A 142 7.41 -9.13 -20.88
N ALA A 143 6.24 -9.71 -21.20
CA ALA A 143 5.68 -10.81 -20.44
C ALA A 143 6.59 -12.05 -20.40
N ARG A 144 6.78 -12.59 -19.21
CA ARG A 144 7.57 -13.78 -18.85
C ARG A 144 6.86 -15.03 -19.36
N ARG A 145 7.49 -15.65 -20.36
CA ARG A 145 6.97 -16.83 -21.04
C ARG A 145 7.32 -18.12 -20.28
N GLY A 146 6.30 -18.85 -19.87
CA GLY A 146 6.39 -20.20 -19.31
C GLY A 146 6.62 -21.30 -20.35
N PRO A 147 6.57 -22.59 -19.93
CA PRO A 147 6.85 -23.73 -20.79
C PRO A 147 5.83 -23.92 -21.93
N VAL A 148 6.20 -24.70 -22.93
CA VAL A 148 5.28 -25.16 -23.99
C VAL A 148 4.73 -26.52 -23.60
N SER A 149 3.42 -26.61 -23.35
CA SER A 149 2.79 -27.90 -23.03
C SER A 149 1.29 -27.93 -23.39
N PRO A 150 0.88 -28.78 -24.35
CA PRO A 150 -0.54 -29.02 -24.64
C PRO A 150 -1.32 -29.66 -23.48
N GLU A 151 -0.62 -30.30 -22.53
CA GLU A 151 -1.24 -30.92 -21.35
C GLU A 151 -1.50 -29.89 -20.24
N LEU A 152 -0.68 -28.84 -20.15
CA LEU A 152 -0.86 -27.76 -19.16
C LEU A 152 -1.83 -26.70 -19.67
N CYS A 153 -1.66 -26.22 -20.91
CA CYS A 153 -2.50 -25.18 -21.49
C CYS A 153 -3.40 -25.74 -22.59
N THR A 154 -4.70 -25.76 -22.32
CA THR A 154 -5.75 -26.30 -23.21
C THR A 154 -6.71 -25.20 -23.65
N SER A 155 -7.58 -25.47 -24.63
CA SER A 155 -8.64 -24.53 -25.04
C SER A 155 -9.64 -24.15 -23.93
N ALA A 156 -9.65 -24.89 -22.82
CA ALA A 156 -10.44 -24.59 -21.62
C ALA A 156 -9.61 -23.90 -20.51
N GLY A 157 -8.32 -23.64 -20.75
CA GLY A 157 -7.39 -23.02 -19.82
C GLY A 157 -6.37 -23.97 -19.19
N LEU A 158 -5.77 -23.51 -18.09
CA LEU A 158 -4.76 -24.24 -17.33
C LEU A 158 -5.36 -25.46 -16.63
N THR A 159 -4.75 -26.63 -16.81
CA THR A 159 -5.19 -27.88 -16.16
C THR A 159 -4.71 -28.01 -14.73
N ARG A 160 -3.64 -27.30 -14.36
CA ARG A 160 -3.09 -27.16 -13.01
C ARG A 160 -2.25 -25.90 -12.91
N ILE A 161 -2.15 -25.36 -11.69
CA ILE A 161 -1.22 -24.29 -11.31
C ILE A 161 -0.33 -24.85 -10.19
N THR A 162 0.96 -24.50 -10.19
CA THR A 162 1.95 -24.87 -9.16
C THR A 162 2.75 -23.63 -8.78
N GLU A 163 3.35 -23.58 -7.58
CA GLU A 163 4.14 -22.42 -7.12
C GLU A 163 5.23 -22.01 -8.15
N GLU A 164 5.96 -22.97 -8.73
CA GLU A 164 6.95 -22.73 -9.80
C GLU A 164 6.39 -22.07 -11.08
N MET A 165 5.06 -22.03 -11.24
CA MET A 165 4.43 -21.40 -12.40
C MET A 165 4.11 -19.91 -12.17
N GLN A 166 4.05 -19.43 -10.92
CA GLN A 166 3.85 -18.01 -10.58
C GLN A 166 5.06 -17.12 -10.94
N GLU A 167 6.15 -17.70 -11.44
CA GLU A 167 7.26 -16.94 -12.04
C GLU A 167 6.99 -16.52 -13.51
N PHE A 168 5.88 -16.96 -14.11
CA PHE A 168 5.51 -16.68 -15.50
C PHE A 168 4.09 -16.11 -15.61
N ASP A 169 3.88 -15.23 -16.58
CA ASP A 169 2.59 -14.55 -16.80
C ASP A 169 1.72 -15.35 -17.78
N TYR A 170 2.34 -16.17 -18.64
CA TYR A 170 1.60 -17.03 -19.58
C TYR A 170 2.31 -18.34 -19.98
N VAL A 171 1.50 -19.33 -20.32
CA VAL A 171 1.86 -20.65 -20.84
C VAL A 171 1.21 -20.84 -22.21
N ILE A 172 1.87 -21.56 -23.13
CA ILE A 172 1.28 -21.85 -24.44
C ILE A 172 1.14 -23.35 -24.68
N GLY A 173 0.06 -23.74 -25.37
CA GLY A 173 -0.12 -25.14 -25.78
C GLY A 173 0.84 -25.57 -26.90
N THR A 174 1.23 -24.67 -27.81
CA THR A 174 2.04 -25.02 -29.00
C THR A 174 2.79 -23.82 -29.60
N GLU A 175 3.98 -24.07 -30.16
CA GLU A 175 4.73 -23.13 -31.03
C GLU A 175 4.39 -23.30 -32.52
N VAL A 176 3.54 -24.26 -32.88
CA VAL A 176 3.11 -24.51 -34.26
C VAL A 176 1.61 -24.64 -34.29
N ALA A 177 0.94 -23.66 -34.89
CA ALA A 177 -0.46 -23.79 -35.27
C ALA A 177 -0.57 -24.66 -36.54
N MET A 178 -1.55 -25.55 -36.58
CA MET A 178 -1.84 -26.37 -37.77
C MET A 178 -3.25 -26.10 -38.28
N ILE A 179 -3.36 -25.70 -39.54
CA ILE A 179 -4.63 -25.66 -40.27
C ILE A 179 -4.72 -26.99 -41.03
N LEU A 180 -5.73 -27.79 -40.70
CA LEU A 180 -5.95 -29.10 -41.34
C LEU A 180 -6.51 -28.94 -42.77
N GLU A 181 -6.28 -29.95 -43.62
CA GLU A 181 -6.89 -30.05 -44.96
C GLU A 181 -8.37 -29.66 -44.96
N GLY A 182 -8.76 -28.79 -45.90
CA GLY A 182 -10.14 -28.33 -46.08
C GLY A 182 -10.60 -27.26 -45.08
N ASN A 183 -9.79 -26.83 -44.12
CA ASN A 183 -10.09 -25.71 -43.23
C ASN A 183 -9.38 -24.41 -43.66
N ALA A 184 -9.93 -23.27 -43.20
CA ALA A 184 -9.40 -21.92 -43.44
C ALA A 184 -9.08 -21.17 -42.12
N GLU A 185 -9.13 -21.87 -41.00
CA GLU A 185 -8.82 -21.33 -39.68
C GLU A 185 -8.23 -22.40 -38.76
N THR A 186 -7.53 -21.97 -37.73
CA THR A 186 -7.12 -22.81 -36.60
C THR A 186 -7.04 -21.96 -35.33
N THR A 187 -7.17 -22.60 -34.18
CA THR A 187 -7.13 -21.96 -32.86
C THR A 187 -6.07 -22.63 -32.01
N PHE A 188 -5.24 -21.84 -31.32
CA PHE A 188 -4.32 -22.35 -30.31
C PHE A 188 -4.55 -21.65 -28.96
N PRO A 189 -4.47 -22.37 -27.83
CA PRO A 189 -4.61 -21.77 -26.52
C PRO A 189 -3.30 -21.09 -26.08
N LEU A 190 -3.46 -19.87 -25.58
CA LEU A 190 -2.51 -19.17 -24.74
C LEU A 190 -3.19 -18.99 -23.39
N CYS A 191 -2.61 -19.53 -22.33
CA CYS A 191 -3.20 -19.50 -21.01
C CYS A 191 -2.44 -18.51 -20.15
N VAL A 192 -3.14 -17.49 -19.66
CA VAL A 192 -2.60 -16.53 -18.70
C VAL A 192 -2.59 -17.20 -17.33
N ILE A 193 -1.53 -16.98 -16.56
CA ILE A 193 -1.47 -17.39 -15.16
C ILE A 193 -2.04 -16.23 -14.35
N ASN A 194 -3.00 -16.52 -13.47
CA ASN A 194 -3.55 -15.55 -12.54
C ASN A 194 -3.00 -15.82 -11.14
N ASP A 195 -2.54 -14.79 -10.42
CA ASP A 195 -2.18 -14.89 -9.00
C ASP A 195 -2.92 -13.93 -8.03
N GLU A 196 -2.21 -13.13 -7.23
CA GLU A 196 -2.76 -12.15 -6.26
C GLU A 196 -1.85 -10.90 -6.16
N LEU A 197 -0.98 -10.69 -7.15
CA LEU A 197 0.04 -9.64 -7.21
C LEU A 197 -0.38 -8.52 -8.15
N TYR A 198 -0.29 -7.28 -7.72
CA TYR A 198 -0.48 -6.13 -8.61
C TYR A 198 0.74 -5.92 -9.52
N GLU A 199 0.55 -6.05 -10.83
CA GLU A 199 1.56 -5.89 -11.88
C GLU A 199 1.20 -4.78 -12.91
N ASP A 200 2.19 -4.33 -13.69
CA ASP A 200 1.97 -3.34 -14.77
C ASP A 200 1.51 -4.08 -16.05
N PRO A 201 0.57 -3.53 -16.86
CA PRO A 201 0.07 -4.22 -18.06
C PRO A 201 1.17 -4.65 -19.04
N GLU A 202 1.15 -5.92 -19.43
CA GLU A 202 2.24 -6.55 -20.19
C GLU A 202 1.88 -6.88 -21.64
N GLU A 203 2.86 -6.77 -22.55
CA GLU A 203 2.69 -7.12 -23.96
C GLU A 203 3.28 -8.51 -24.28
N ILE A 204 2.48 -9.36 -24.93
CA ILE A 204 2.93 -10.54 -25.67
C ILE A 204 2.81 -10.24 -27.18
N LEU A 205 3.96 -10.20 -27.84
CA LEU A 205 4.10 -10.08 -29.28
C LEU A 205 4.21 -11.46 -29.94
N VAL A 206 3.12 -11.93 -30.52
CA VAL A 206 3.08 -13.16 -31.33
C VAL A 206 3.45 -12.83 -32.78
N GLN A 207 4.42 -13.53 -33.36
CA GLN A 207 4.86 -13.35 -34.74
C GLN A 207 4.79 -14.65 -35.53
N ILE A 208 4.28 -14.57 -36.76
CA ILE A 208 4.19 -15.71 -37.67
C ILE A 208 5.55 -15.96 -38.31
N GLY A 209 6.04 -17.20 -38.24
CA GLY A 209 7.30 -17.66 -38.79
C GLY A 209 7.38 -17.69 -40.31
N LYS A 210 8.48 -18.23 -40.84
CA LYS A 210 8.64 -18.41 -42.28
C LYS A 210 7.79 -19.59 -42.73
N LEU A 211 6.77 -19.30 -43.53
CA LEU A 211 5.87 -20.29 -44.11
C LEU A 211 6.58 -21.10 -45.23
N ARG A 212 6.03 -22.27 -45.56
CA ARG A 212 6.52 -23.18 -46.61
C ARG A 212 5.34 -23.57 -47.51
N GLY A 213 5.64 -23.97 -48.75
CA GLY A 213 4.61 -24.24 -49.77
C GLY A 213 4.09 -22.96 -50.42
N ASP A 214 2.89 -23.01 -50.99
CA ASP A 214 2.27 -21.92 -51.77
C ASP A 214 1.64 -20.80 -50.89
N VAL A 215 2.21 -20.59 -49.70
CA VAL A 215 1.68 -19.68 -48.67
C VAL A 215 2.69 -18.57 -48.38
N GLU A 216 2.27 -17.32 -48.58
CA GLU A 216 3.08 -16.14 -48.29
C GLU A 216 2.51 -15.34 -47.11
N ARG A 217 3.39 -14.62 -46.41
CA ARG A 217 2.97 -13.76 -45.29
C ARG A 217 2.18 -12.57 -45.83
N GLY A 218 0.95 -12.40 -45.35
CA GLY A 218 0.17 -11.18 -45.60
C GLY A 218 0.66 -9.96 -44.81
N ASN A 219 -0.12 -8.88 -44.83
CA ASN A 219 0.21 -7.64 -44.11
C ASN A 219 0.25 -7.81 -42.58
N PHE A 220 -0.40 -8.85 -42.04
CA PHE A 220 -0.42 -9.17 -40.61
C PHE A 220 0.55 -10.32 -40.32
N VAL A 221 1.79 -9.95 -39.98
CA VAL A 221 2.86 -10.91 -39.60
C VAL A 221 3.04 -10.99 -38.08
N SER A 222 2.49 -10.03 -37.34
CA SER A 222 2.57 -9.98 -35.88
C SER A 222 1.30 -9.44 -35.24
N MET A 223 1.02 -9.90 -34.03
CA MET A 223 -0.09 -9.52 -33.18
C MET A 223 0.43 -9.19 -31.78
N SER A 224 -0.10 -8.13 -31.20
CA SER A 224 0.08 -7.75 -29.80
C SER A 224 -1.14 -8.22 -29.01
N ILE A 225 -0.88 -8.94 -27.92
CA ILE A 225 -1.82 -9.25 -26.84
C ILE A 225 -1.36 -8.44 -25.64
N ILE A 226 -2.28 -7.83 -24.92
CA ILE A 226 -1.98 -7.16 -23.65
C ILE A 226 -2.63 -7.97 -22.53
N ILE A 227 -1.85 -8.41 -21.56
CA ILE A 227 -2.35 -8.90 -20.27
C ILE A 227 -2.73 -7.66 -19.45
N GLU A 228 -3.96 -7.64 -18.95
CA GLU A 228 -4.41 -6.64 -17.98
C GLU A 228 -4.63 -7.33 -16.63
N ASP A 229 -3.79 -6.97 -15.68
CA ASP A 229 -3.90 -7.20 -14.23
C ASP A 229 -5.34 -6.93 -13.74
N ASP A 230 -5.93 -7.86 -12.98
CA ASP A 230 -7.27 -7.70 -12.39
C ASP A 230 -7.27 -7.27 -10.90
N GLU A 231 -6.08 -7.18 -10.32
CA GLU A 231 -5.80 -6.75 -8.96
C GLU A 231 -6.11 -5.26 -8.74
N PRO A 232 -6.70 -4.90 -7.59
CA PRO A 232 -6.88 -3.50 -7.24
C PRO A 232 -5.55 -2.84 -6.89
N LEU A 233 -5.33 -1.62 -7.37
CA LEU A 233 -4.18 -0.78 -7.03
C LEU A 233 -3.88 -0.85 -5.50
N PRO A 234 -2.65 -1.26 -5.09
CA PRO A 234 -2.39 -1.62 -3.69
C PRO A 234 -2.59 -0.48 -2.70
N THR A 235 -2.92 -0.81 -1.46
CA THR A 235 -3.03 0.17 -0.38
C THR A 235 -1.90 0.03 0.65
N VAL A 236 -1.26 1.15 1.00
CA VAL A 236 -0.16 1.18 1.97
C VAL A 236 -0.58 1.76 3.32
N ASN A 237 -0.16 1.11 4.41
CA ASN A 237 -0.52 1.48 5.79
C ASN A 237 0.71 1.37 6.70
N PHE A 238 0.93 2.33 7.62
CA PHE A 238 1.94 2.15 8.66
C PHE A 238 1.56 0.99 9.60
N GLU A 239 2.56 0.20 9.98
CA GLU A 239 2.41 -0.93 10.92
C GLU A 239 1.96 -0.48 12.32
N ILE A 240 2.34 0.74 12.73
CA ILE A 240 2.15 1.24 14.09
C ILE A 240 1.64 2.68 14.03
N GLU A 241 0.47 2.96 14.61
CA GLU A 241 -0.05 4.34 14.72
C GLU A 241 0.76 5.20 15.71
N ARG A 242 1.19 4.62 16.84
CA ARG A 242 1.85 5.36 17.93
C ARG A 242 2.89 4.53 18.66
N ARG A 243 4.02 5.13 19.00
CA ARG A 243 5.05 4.52 19.86
C ARG A 243 5.93 5.56 20.56
N ASP A 244 6.63 5.10 21.58
CA ASP A 244 7.68 5.87 22.25
C ASP A 244 9.06 5.46 21.70
N LEU A 245 9.97 6.44 21.58
CA LEU A 245 11.30 6.30 20.99
C LEU A 245 12.40 6.78 21.95
N TYR A 246 13.51 6.05 21.95
CA TYR A 246 14.70 6.28 22.79
C TYR A 246 15.95 6.42 21.91
N LYS A 247 17.09 6.87 22.47
CA LYS A 247 18.36 7.02 21.72
C LYS A 247 18.76 5.72 21.04
N GLY A 248 19.12 5.80 19.75
CA GLY A 248 19.53 4.64 18.93
C GLY A 248 18.80 4.59 17.59
N ILE A 249 18.96 3.48 16.87
CA ILE A 249 18.31 3.23 15.57
C ILE A 249 16.88 2.73 15.81
N SER A 250 15.94 3.19 14.97
CA SER A 250 14.54 2.79 14.99
C SER A 250 13.95 2.79 13.58
N ASN A 251 13.16 1.77 13.25
CA ASN A 251 12.68 1.52 11.89
C ASN A 251 11.21 1.94 11.78
N ILE A 252 10.83 2.57 10.66
CA ILE A 252 9.44 2.91 10.33
C ILE A 252 8.97 1.93 9.25
N THR A 253 7.99 1.09 9.58
CA THR A 253 7.47 0.05 8.68
C THR A 253 6.15 0.48 8.05
N ALA A 254 6.00 0.27 6.75
CA ALA A 254 4.70 0.28 6.08
C ALA A 254 4.45 -1.09 5.44
N HIS A 255 3.21 -1.58 5.55
CA HIS A 255 2.71 -2.80 4.89
C HIS A 255 1.89 -2.42 3.66
N ILE A 256 1.91 -3.28 2.63
CA ILE A 256 1.17 -3.14 1.37
C ILE A 256 0.16 -4.29 1.23
N SER A 257 -1.01 -4.02 0.64
CA SER A 257 -2.02 -5.06 0.34
C SER A 257 -2.95 -4.61 -0.81
N PRO A 258 -3.15 -5.43 -1.87
CA PRO A 258 -2.42 -6.66 -2.21
C PRO A 258 -0.90 -6.48 -2.32
N ILE A 259 -0.14 -7.58 -2.44
CA ILE A 259 1.31 -7.49 -2.68
C ILE A 259 1.51 -6.97 -4.10
N SER A 260 2.58 -6.21 -4.33
CA SER A 260 2.89 -5.64 -5.65
C SER A 260 4.07 -6.37 -6.29
N GLY A 261 3.91 -6.80 -7.55
CA GLY A 261 5.01 -7.25 -8.41
C GLY A 261 5.88 -6.09 -8.90
N VAL A 262 5.36 -4.85 -8.85
CA VAL A 262 6.14 -3.64 -9.13
C VAL A 262 6.68 -2.95 -7.86
N LYS A 263 7.78 -2.22 -8.01
CA LYS A 263 8.41 -1.47 -6.91
C LYS A 263 7.51 -0.32 -6.47
N THR A 264 7.22 -0.22 -5.18
CA THR A 264 6.39 0.84 -4.59
C THR A 264 7.25 1.84 -3.81
N GLU A 265 7.01 3.14 -4.01
CA GLU A 265 7.74 4.22 -3.34
C GLU A 265 6.78 5.08 -2.51
N ILE A 266 7.09 5.26 -1.22
CA ILE A 266 6.23 5.99 -0.26
C ILE A 266 7.03 7.16 0.32
N PRO A 267 6.99 8.37 -0.29
CA PRO A 267 7.64 9.55 0.27
C PRO A 267 6.99 9.95 1.59
N LEU A 268 7.79 10.43 2.54
CA LEU A 268 7.33 10.80 3.87
C LEU A 268 7.51 12.30 4.16
N LYS A 269 6.45 12.90 4.70
CA LYS A 269 6.45 14.22 5.33
C LYS A 269 6.53 14.07 6.85
N PHE A 270 7.21 14.99 7.53
CA PHE A 270 7.30 15.00 9.00
C PHE A 270 6.85 16.33 9.60
N ALA A 271 6.31 16.27 10.81
CA ALA A 271 5.77 17.41 11.56
C ALA A 271 5.88 17.20 13.08
N GLY A 272 5.55 18.23 13.84
CA GLY A 272 5.52 18.20 15.30
C GLY A 272 6.56 19.10 15.94
N THR A 273 7.08 18.69 17.10
CA THR A 273 8.04 19.47 17.91
C THR A 273 9.48 18.95 17.81
N ALA A 274 9.67 17.74 17.28
CA ALA A 274 10.99 17.18 17.01
C ALA A 274 11.61 17.86 15.77
N LYS A 275 12.91 18.09 15.82
CA LYS A 275 13.68 18.69 14.72
C LYS A 275 14.66 17.69 14.13
N GLU A 276 14.65 17.59 12.81
CA GLU A 276 15.64 16.80 12.09
C GLU A 276 17.06 17.32 12.36
N LYS A 277 18.04 16.42 12.38
CA LYS A 277 19.47 16.65 12.73
C LYS A 277 19.74 17.09 14.18
N GLN A 278 18.70 17.27 15.01
CA GLN A 278 18.82 17.61 16.44
C GLN A 278 18.18 16.54 17.35
N ASP A 279 16.94 16.16 17.07
CA ASP A 279 16.18 15.16 17.83
C ASP A 279 16.13 13.79 17.09
N PHE A 280 16.30 13.77 15.76
CA PHE A 280 16.34 12.56 14.92
C PHE A 280 17.01 12.85 13.56
N ARG A 281 17.42 11.82 12.82
CA ARG A 281 17.73 11.91 11.38
C ARG A 281 17.38 10.60 10.67
N PHE A 282 16.98 10.67 9.42
CA PHE A 282 16.89 9.45 8.59
C PHE A 282 18.28 9.03 8.09
N ILE A 283 18.47 7.74 7.86
CA ILE A 283 19.74 7.19 7.35
C ILE A 283 19.74 7.25 5.82
N ASP A 284 18.76 6.61 5.17
CA ASP A 284 18.68 6.45 3.71
C ASP A 284 17.56 7.32 3.07
N GLY A 285 17.50 8.59 3.44
CA GLY A 285 16.49 9.54 2.93
C GLY A 285 15.13 9.41 3.62
N SER A 286 14.08 10.00 3.04
CA SER A 286 12.74 10.10 3.67
C SER A 286 11.65 9.37 2.87
N THR A 287 11.98 8.24 2.25
CA THR A 287 11.06 7.44 1.44
C THR A 287 11.12 5.99 1.91
N ILE A 288 9.98 5.37 2.19
CA ILE A 288 9.92 3.91 2.38
C ILE A 288 9.88 3.27 1.00
N MET A 289 10.79 2.33 0.77
CA MET A 289 10.84 1.51 -0.43
C MET A 289 10.23 0.16 -0.11
N ILE A 290 9.23 -0.27 -0.88
CA ILE A 290 8.72 -1.65 -0.84
C ILE A 290 9.19 -2.33 -2.13
N SER A 291 9.90 -3.45 -1.99
CA SER A 291 10.39 -4.22 -3.13
C SER A 291 9.26 -5.03 -3.76
N PRO A 292 9.34 -5.33 -5.07
CA PRO A 292 8.55 -6.39 -5.70
C PRO A 292 8.44 -7.64 -4.84
N TYR A 293 7.26 -8.25 -4.81
CA TYR A 293 6.99 -9.52 -4.13
C TYR A 293 7.23 -9.49 -2.60
N THR A 294 7.14 -8.30 -1.97
CA THR A 294 7.28 -8.14 -0.50
C THR A 294 6.09 -7.43 0.13
N GLU A 295 5.65 -7.93 1.29
CA GLU A 295 4.51 -7.41 2.05
C GLU A 295 4.76 -6.05 2.74
N LYS A 296 6.04 -5.65 2.88
CA LYS A 296 6.41 -4.46 3.67
C LYS A 296 7.76 -3.86 3.31
N GLY A 297 7.87 -2.56 3.53
CA GLY A 297 9.13 -1.82 3.48
C GLY A 297 9.43 -1.14 4.82
N THR A 298 10.72 -0.92 5.09
CA THR A 298 11.20 -0.25 6.30
C THR A 298 12.17 0.88 5.98
N LEU A 299 11.99 2.03 6.62
CA LEU A 299 12.97 3.12 6.62
C LEU A 299 13.67 3.21 7.98
N GLU A 300 15.01 3.26 7.97
CA GLU A 300 15.79 3.44 9.21
C GLU A 300 15.97 4.92 9.59
N MET A 301 15.82 5.18 10.88
CA MET A 301 15.97 6.51 11.48
C MET A 301 16.79 6.41 12.77
N GLU A 302 17.77 7.28 12.93
CA GLU A 302 18.52 7.44 14.17
C GLU A 302 17.88 8.51 15.05
N ILE A 303 17.65 8.18 16.32
CA ILE A 303 17.16 9.10 17.35
C ILE A 303 18.34 9.72 18.09
N ILE A 304 18.50 11.02 17.89
CA ILE A 304 19.57 11.85 18.46
C ILE A 304 19.06 12.42 19.80
N GLN A 305 19.86 12.31 20.86
CA GLN A 305 19.45 12.77 22.20
C GLN A 305 20.55 13.58 22.89
N ASP A 306 21.18 14.49 22.13
CA ASP A 306 22.33 15.25 22.62
C ASP A 306 21.92 16.60 23.25
N GLU A 307 20.70 17.09 22.95
CA GLU A 307 20.16 18.35 23.50
C GLU A 307 18.73 18.25 24.07
N VAL A 308 18.13 17.05 24.14
CA VAL A 308 16.79 16.87 24.72
C VAL A 308 16.88 17.02 26.25
N PRO A 309 16.25 18.03 26.88
CA PRO A 309 16.34 18.19 28.33
C PRO A 309 15.72 16.98 29.06
N LEU A 310 16.31 16.58 30.19
CA LEU A 310 15.73 15.53 31.05
C LEU A 310 14.22 15.75 31.28
N TYR A 311 13.43 14.70 31.02
CA TYR A 311 11.97 14.68 31.08
C TYR A 311 11.23 15.58 30.06
N ALA A 312 11.91 16.13 29.04
CA ALA A 312 11.24 16.67 27.86
C ALA A 312 10.91 15.55 26.88
N THR A 313 9.67 15.53 26.39
CA THR A 313 9.26 14.72 25.25
C THR A 313 9.19 15.60 24.01
N ARG A 314 9.60 15.08 22.85
CA ARG A 314 9.33 15.69 21.54
C ARG A 314 8.41 14.79 20.74
N THR A 315 7.33 15.33 20.20
CA THR A 315 6.48 14.62 19.24
C THR A 315 7.09 14.73 17.85
N LEU A 316 7.29 13.58 17.20
CA LEU A 316 7.61 13.42 15.78
C LEU A 316 6.42 12.72 15.10
N VAL A 317 5.64 13.46 14.33
CA VAL A 317 4.61 12.91 13.45
C VAL A 317 5.26 12.62 12.10
N VAL A 318 5.18 11.38 11.66
CA VAL A 318 5.57 10.96 10.30
C VAL A 318 4.29 10.64 9.55
N GLN A 319 4.17 11.14 8.32
CA GLN A 319 2.98 11.02 7.49
C GLN A 319 3.40 10.65 6.06
N MET A 320 2.65 9.74 5.44
CA MET A 320 2.79 9.44 4.01
C MET A 320 2.43 10.69 3.18
N ASP A 321 3.23 10.99 2.16
CA ASP A 321 2.92 12.02 1.18
C ASP A 321 1.77 11.58 0.27
N ASP A 322 1.12 12.53 -0.40
CA ASP A 322 0.05 12.30 -1.36
C ASP A 322 0.58 11.76 -2.71
N ALA A 323 1.92 11.75 -2.88
CA ALA A 323 2.64 11.28 -4.07
C ALA A 323 3.25 9.88 -3.88
N VAL A 324 2.44 8.93 -3.41
CA VAL A 324 2.82 7.50 -3.39
C VAL A 324 2.85 6.98 -4.84
N ILE A 325 3.82 6.14 -5.17
CA ILE A 325 4.01 5.54 -6.50
C ILE A 325 3.63 4.06 -6.42
N ASN A 326 2.79 3.61 -7.34
CA ASN A 326 2.28 2.23 -7.48
C ASN A 326 1.44 1.71 -6.29
N ALA A 327 0.92 2.62 -5.46
CA ALA A 327 -0.04 2.32 -4.40
C ALA A 327 -0.81 3.58 -3.97
N GLU A 328 -1.96 3.41 -3.31
CA GLU A 328 -2.69 4.47 -2.62
C GLU A 328 -2.42 4.47 -1.10
N ALA A 329 -2.45 5.65 -0.50
CA ALA A 329 -2.35 5.79 0.94
C ALA A 329 -3.63 5.30 1.65
N GLY A 330 -3.52 4.27 2.48
CA GLY A 330 -4.65 3.57 3.10
C GLY A 330 -5.29 4.31 4.29
N ARG A 331 -5.67 3.56 5.33
CA ARG A 331 -6.27 4.12 6.55
C ARG A 331 -5.22 4.73 7.47
N THR A 332 -4.08 4.05 7.63
CA THR A 332 -3.05 4.42 8.61
C THR A 332 -1.91 5.17 7.95
N THR A 333 -2.19 6.41 7.54
CA THR A 333 -1.24 7.27 6.80
C THR A 333 -0.38 8.16 7.70
N LYS A 334 -0.55 8.09 9.03
CA LYS A 334 0.19 8.89 10.01
C LYS A 334 0.63 8.06 11.21
N GLN A 335 1.91 8.15 11.55
CA GLN A 335 2.51 7.55 12.74
C GLN A 335 3.01 8.64 13.69
N VAL A 336 2.53 8.64 14.93
CA VAL A 336 2.90 9.61 15.98
C VAL A 336 3.91 9.00 16.94
N ASN A 337 5.16 9.47 16.88
CA ASN A 337 6.24 9.00 17.73
C ASN A 337 6.51 10.00 18.86
N THR A 338 6.70 9.52 20.08
CA THR A 338 7.16 10.33 21.23
C THR A 338 8.63 10.05 21.48
N ILE A 339 9.51 10.99 21.14
CA ILE A 339 10.93 10.90 21.51
C ILE A 339 11.05 11.25 22.99
N ILE A 340 11.52 10.30 23.79
CA ILE A 340 11.70 10.40 25.25
C ILE A 340 13.20 10.51 25.54
N GLY A 341 13.65 11.67 26.02
CA GLY A 341 15.03 11.85 26.50
C GLY A 341 15.35 10.84 27.61
N ALA A 342 16.55 10.25 27.56
CA ALA A 342 16.98 9.13 28.39
C ALA A 342 16.54 9.21 29.87
N GLN A 343 15.90 8.14 30.36
CA GLN A 343 15.58 7.97 31.78
C GLN A 343 16.83 7.60 32.59
N GLU A 344 17.75 8.54 32.75
CA GLU A 344 18.75 8.41 33.80
C GLU A 344 18.07 8.41 35.18
N MET A 345 18.57 7.57 36.08
CA MET A 345 18.19 7.65 37.49
C MET A 345 18.54 9.03 38.02
N LYS A 346 17.77 9.53 39.00
CA LYS A 346 18.16 10.78 39.65
C LYS A 346 19.54 10.57 40.28
N ASP A 347 20.50 11.42 39.91
CA ASP A 347 21.83 11.39 40.51
C ASP A 347 21.74 11.67 42.02
N CYS A 348 22.16 10.68 42.81
CA CYS A 348 22.33 10.76 44.26
C CYS A 348 23.77 10.38 44.65
N SER A 349 24.70 10.35 43.68
CA SER A 349 26.03 9.75 43.82
C SER A 349 26.92 10.47 44.84
N GLY A 350 26.85 11.80 44.94
CA GLY A 350 27.56 12.56 45.97
C GLY A 350 27.04 12.30 47.38
N ILE A 351 25.72 12.11 47.54
CA ILE A 351 25.12 11.73 48.84
C ILE A 351 25.59 10.32 49.23
N ASN A 352 25.55 9.36 48.29
CA ASN A 352 26.06 8.00 48.51
C ASN A 352 27.54 7.99 48.92
N ARG A 353 28.36 8.81 48.24
CA ARG A 353 29.79 8.98 48.52
C ARG A 353 30.03 9.52 49.92
N PHE A 354 29.35 10.62 50.29
CA PHE A 354 29.46 11.20 51.62
C PHE A 354 29.11 10.20 52.73
N LEU A 355 28.03 9.44 52.57
CA LEU A 355 27.62 8.41 53.54
C LEU A 355 28.65 7.29 53.71
N ARG A 356 29.36 6.92 52.63
CA ARG A 356 30.44 5.92 52.66
C ARG A 356 31.71 6.44 53.31
N GLU A 357 32.04 7.71 53.10
CA GLU A 357 33.24 8.35 53.66
C GLU A 357 33.08 8.69 55.16
N ASN A 358 31.84 8.83 55.66
CA ASN A 358 31.55 9.24 57.03
C ASN A 358 30.95 8.09 57.86
N ALA A 359 31.81 7.36 58.57
CA ALA A 359 31.42 6.19 59.38
C ALA A 359 30.30 6.45 60.41
N ALA A 360 30.15 7.69 60.90
CA ALA A 360 29.07 8.10 61.81
C ALA A 360 27.66 7.90 61.19
N PHE A 361 27.53 7.94 59.87
CA PHE A 361 26.26 7.78 59.14
C PHE A 361 26.12 6.41 58.47
N SER A 362 26.98 5.45 58.81
CA SER A 362 26.96 4.06 58.28
C SER A 362 25.63 3.31 58.48
N SER A 363 24.76 3.79 59.37
CA SER A 363 23.42 3.24 59.59
C SER A 363 22.32 3.87 58.70
N PHE A 364 22.65 4.88 57.90
CA PHE A 364 21.72 5.53 56.98
C PHE A 364 21.70 4.78 55.65
N GLU A 365 20.52 4.63 55.06
CA GLU A 365 20.35 3.94 53.79
C GLU A 365 19.86 4.92 52.72
N LEU A 366 20.53 4.97 51.57
CA LEU A 366 20.13 5.77 50.43
C LEU A 366 19.60 4.87 49.31
N ASN A 367 18.34 5.05 48.94
CA ASN A 367 17.71 4.39 47.80
C ASN A 367 17.45 5.44 46.70
N ALA A 368 18.09 5.26 45.54
CA ALA A 368 17.94 6.13 44.37
C ALA A 368 16.92 5.53 43.38
N SER A 369 16.06 6.39 42.83
CA SER A 369 15.02 6.01 41.87
C SER A 369 15.00 6.97 40.68
N LYS A 370 14.14 6.72 39.68
CA LYS A 370 14.02 7.51 38.45
C LYS A 370 13.75 9.01 38.66
N SER A 371 13.21 9.42 39.81
CA SER A 371 12.87 10.83 40.11
C SER A 371 13.13 11.26 41.56
N ARG A 372 13.59 10.35 42.44
CA ARG A 372 13.74 10.60 43.89
C ARG A 372 15.01 9.99 44.46
N CYS A 373 15.69 10.74 45.32
CA CYS A 373 16.62 10.18 46.31
C CYS A 373 15.84 9.99 47.63
N ILE A 374 15.79 8.77 48.16
CA ILE A 374 15.15 8.43 49.44
C ILE A 374 16.25 8.10 50.43
N LEU A 375 16.47 8.98 51.41
CA LEU A 375 17.41 8.77 52.50
C LEU A 375 16.65 8.33 53.75
N SER A 376 16.89 7.11 54.22
CA SER A 376 16.26 6.50 55.40
C SER A 376 17.17 6.62 56.62
N LEU A 377 16.75 7.40 57.62
CA LEU A 377 17.44 7.61 58.89
C LEU A 377 16.80 6.74 59.99
N PRO A 378 17.55 5.86 60.66
CA PRO A 378 16.99 5.04 61.74
C PRO A 378 16.49 5.87 62.92
N SER A 379 15.28 5.60 63.41
CA SER A 379 14.72 6.32 64.57
C SER A 379 15.56 6.13 65.84
N SER A 380 16.29 5.02 65.97
CA SER A 380 17.18 4.77 67.12
C SER A 380 18.47 5.59 67.10
N PHE A 381 18.84 6.16 65.95
CA PHE A 381 19.92 7.13 65.85
C PHE A 381 19.41 8.52 66.25
N LEU A 382 18.23 8.90 65.76
CA LEU A 382 17.66 10.24 65.97
C LEU A 382 17.06 10.45 67.37
N PHE A 383 16.35 9.46 67.92
CA PHE A 383 15.44 9.64 69.05
C PHE A 383 15.60 8.57 70.13
N HIS A 384 15.37 8.97 71.38
CA HIS A 384 15.14 8.05 72.49
C HIS A 384 13.84 7.24 72.30
N SER A 385 13.77 6.06 72.92
CA SER A 385 12.59 5.18 72.83
C SER A 385 11.31 5.87 73.30
N GLY A 386 10.23 5.79 72.50
CA GLY A 386 8.97 6.51 72.73
C GLY A 386 9.05 8.05 72.61
N GLY A 387 10.21 8.62 72.32
CA GLY A 387 10.43 10.05 72.15
C GLY A 387 10.43 10.50 70.68
N ALA A 388 10.23 11.81 70.49
CA ALA A 388 10.39 12.50 69.21
C ALA A 388 11.42 13.64 69.26
N GLN A 389 11.98 13.96 70.43
CA GLN A 389 13.05 14.96 70.55
C GLN A 389 14.35 14.37 69.99
N ILE A 390 15.00 15.09 69.08
CA ILE A 390 16.32 14.71 68.57
C ILE A 390 17.33 14.85 69.71
N SER A 391 18.16 13.82 69.92
CA SER A 391 19.18 13.83 70.97
C SER A 391 20.19 14.98 70.75
N PRO A 392 20.57 15.77 71.77
CA PRO A 392 21.44 16.94 71.59
C PRO A 392 22.77 16.65 70.88
N GLU A 393 23.40 15.52 71.20
CA GLU A 393 24.64 15.03 70.56
C GLU A 393 24.49 14.80 69.05
N VAL A 394 23.29 14.40 68.63
CA VAL A 394 22.94 14.08 67.24
C VAL A 394 22.56 15.32 66.45
N VAL A 395 22.04 16.38 67.10
CA VAL A 395 21.66 17.64 66.45
C VAL A 395 22.84 18.24 65.68
N THR A 396 24.02 18.33 66.30
CA THR A 396 25.23 18.87 65.65
C THR A 396 25.70 17.99 64.48
N GLN A 397 25.75 16.67 64.68
CA GLN A 397 26.19 15.73 63.64
C GLN A 397 25.25 15.75 62.42
N LEU A 398 23.94 15.71 62.66
CA LEU A 398 22.93 15.74 61.62
C LEU A 398 22.89 17.09 60.90
N SER A 399 23.06 18.21 61.62
CA SER A 399 23.10 19.54 61.01
C SER A 399 24.30 19.70 60.06
N ASN A 400 25.48 19.18 60.45
CA ASN A 400 26.67 19.19 59.59
C ASN A 400 26.42 18.38 58.30
N PHE A 401 25.93 17.14 58.42
CA PHE A 401 25.57 16.32 57.25
C PHE A 401 24.54 17.01 56.33
N LEU A 402 23.48 17.57 56.92
CA LEU A 402 22.43 18.26 56.18
C LEU A 402 22.97 19.51 55.46
N ASN A 403 23.91 20.24 56.06
CA ASN A 403 24.54 21.40 55.43
C ASN A 403 25.41 20.99 54.23
N GLU A 404 26.18 19.91 54.34
CA GLU A 404 27.01 19.35 53.25
C GLU A 404 26.17 18.90 52.05
N ILE A 405 24.98 18.35 52.28
CA ILE A 405 24.09 17.96 51.17
C ILE A 405 23.22 19.11 50.64
N ARG A 406 22.88 20.12 51.45
CA ARG A 406 21.91 21.19 51.11
C ARG A 406 22.20 21.90 49.79
N ASN A 407 23.46 22.30 49.59
CA ASN A 407 23.88 23.15 48.47
C ASN A 407 24.40 22.34 47.26
N ARG A 408 24.15 21.03 47.24
CA ARG A 408 24.56 20.15 46.16
C ARG A 408 23.65 20.29 44.94
N TYR A 409 24.24 20.23 43.74
CA TYR A 409 23.48 20.29 42.48
C TYR A 409 22.49 19.12 42.35
N GLU A 410 22.79 17.96 42.95
CA GLU A 410 21.87 16.81 43.03
C GLU A 410 20.53 17.16 43.71
N LEU A 411 20.53 18.16 44.60
CA LEU A 411 19.36 18.60 45.40
C LEU A 411 18.77 19.95 44.98
N GLU A 412 19.28 20.56 43.90
CA GLU A 412 18.85 21.90 43.48
C GLU A 412 17.40 21.88 42.94
N GLY A 413 16.54 22.73 43.52
CA GLY A 413 15.15 22.89 43.07
C GLY A 413 14.19 21.73 43.38
N ASP A 414 14.62 20.65 44.05
CA ASP A 414 13.74 19.55 44.48
C ASP A 414 12.65 19.97 45.46
N ALA A 415 11.48 19.33 45.37
CA ALA A 415 10.57 19.20 46.49
C ALA A 415 11.11 18.15 47.50
N ILE A 416 11.08 18.49 48.77
CA ILE A 416 11.59 17.70 49.89
C ILE A 416 10.40 17.22 50.70
N ARG A 417 10.35 15.93 51.01
CA ARG A 417 9.33 15.37 51.90
C ARG A 417 9.97 14.62 53.06
N VAL A 418 9.51 14.90 54.28
CA VAL A 418 9.97 14.29 55.52
C VAL A 418 8.88 13.35 56.03
N ASP A 419 9.10 12.05 55.86
CA ASP A 419 8.14 11.00 56.21
C ASP A 419 8.56 10.31 57.52
N GLY A 420 7.71 10.35 58.54
CA GLY A 420 7.91 9.65 59.81
C GLY A 420 7.23 8.28 59.84
N HIS A 421 7.92 7.25 60.34
CA HIS A 421 7.40 5.89 60.49
C HIS A 421 7.68 5.31 61.89
N THR A 422 6.82 4.40 62.34
CA THR A 422 6.99 3.60 63.56
C THR A 422 7.02 2.11 63.22
N ASP A 423 7.17 1.28 64.26
CA ASP A 423 6.75 -0.11 64.23
C ASP A 423 5.31 -0.29 64.74
N ASP A 424 4.80 -1.50 64.60
CA ASP A 424 3.48 -2.02 65.01
C ASP A 424 3.26 -2.06 66.53
N VAL A 425 4.27 -1.72 67.34
CA VAL A 425 4.20 -1.79 68.80
C VAL A 425 3.33 -0.63 69.33
N PRO A 426 2.23 -0.88 70.06
CA PRO A 426 1.41 0.18 70.61
C PRO A 426 2.13 0.98 71.70
N LEU A 427 1.90 2.30 71.73
CA LEU A 427 2.47 3.17 72.75
C LEU A 427 1.85 2.91 74.14
N ARG A 428 2.63 3.19 75.19
CA ARG A 428 2.17 3.06 76.59
C ARG A 428 1.04 4.06 76.84
N LYS A 429 -0.06 3.61 77.48
CA LYS A 429 -1.26 4.43 77.80
C LYS A 429 -1.01 5.72 78.61
N LYS A 430 0.17 5.88 79.23
CA LYS A 430 0.62 7.08 79.96
C LYS A 430 1.83 7.78 79.30
N GLY A 431 2.08 7.53 78.02
CA GLY A 431 3.18 8.15 77.26
C GLY A 431 2.88 9.58 76.83
N LYS A 432 3.91 10.29 76.34
CA LYS A 432 3.78 11.68 75.83
C LYS A 432 2.88 11.79 74.59
N PHE A 433 2.79 10.72 73.80
CA PHE A 433 2.01 10.65 72.56
C PHE A 433 0.93 9.57 72.70
N LYS A 434 -0.26 9.84 72.17
CA LYS A 434 -1.45 8.99 72.28
C LYS A 434 -1.36 7.74 71.41
N ASN A 435 -0.74 7.85 70.24
CA ASN A 435 -0.60 6.77 69.26
C ASN A 435 0.60 6.97 68.31
N ASN A 436 0.84 5.99 67.45
CA ASN A 436 1.94 6.00 66.49
C ASN A 436 1.82 7.07 65.39
N TRP A 437 0.61 7.54 65.07
CA TRP A 437 0.40 8.66 64.14
C TRP A 437 0.94 9.97 64.71
N GLU A 438 0.63 10.27 65.97
CA GLU A 438 1.13 11.45 66.66
C GLU A 438 2.66 11.40 66.83
N LEU A 439 3.21 10.24 67.23
CA LEU A 439 4.65 10.05 67.37
C LEU A 439 5.41 10.18 66.03
N SER A 440 4.93 9.56 64.96
CA SER A 440 5.57 9.64 63.63
C SER A 440 5.52 11.07 63.07
N THR A 441 4.38 11.73 63.16
CA THR A 441 4.21 13.13 62.71
C THR A 441 5.13 14.07 63.48
N MET A 442 5.22 13.93 64.81
CA MET A 442 6.11 14.76 65.63
C MET A 442 7.59 14.52 65.32
N ARG A 443 7.99 13.26 65.05
CA ARG A 443 9.36 12.93 64.63
C ARG A 443 9.73 13.58 63.30
N ALA A 444 8.84 13.48 62.31
CA ALA A 444 9.02 14.12 61.01
C ALA A 444 9.09 15.65 61.16
N THR A 445 8.23 16.23 61.99
CA THR A 445 8.20 17.67 62.29
C THR A 445 9.51 18.15 62.89
N ASN A 446 10.05 17.47 63.90
CA ASN A 446 11.29 17.89 64.56
C ASN A 446 12.52 17.78 63.63
N VAL A 447 12.56 16.79 62.73
CA VAL A 447 13.62 16.69 61.70
C VAL A 447 13.49 17.80 60.66
N ALA A 448 12.27 18.08 60.18
CA ALA A 448 12.01 19.18 59.26
C ALA A 448 12.35 20.56 59.87
N THR A 449 12.02 20.75 61.15
CA THR A 449 12.35 21.97 61.92
C THR A 449 13.86 22.17 61.97
N LEU A 450 14.63 21.13 62.29
CA LEU A 450 16.11 21.19 62.25
C LEU A 450 16.64 21.52 60.86
N MET A 451 16.06 20.94 59.79
CA MET A 451 16.45 21.28 58.40
C MET A 451 16.18 22.75 58.07
N MET A 452 15.06 23.33 58.52
CA MET A 452 14.69 24.72 58.24
C MET A 452 15.49 25.70 59.11
N GLU A 453 15.50 25.52 60.43
CA GLU A 453 16.01 26.50 61.39
C GLU A 453 17.53 26.42 61.60
N ASN A 454 18.09 25.22 61.76
CA ASN A 454 19.52 25.05 62.01
C ASN A 454 20.35 25.02 60.72
N VAL A 455 19.76 24.56 59.61
CA VAL A 455 20.49 24.32 58.35
C VAL A 455 20.04 25.24 57.22
N GLY A 456 18.86 25.88 57.29
CA GLY A 456 18.41 26.84 56.29
C GLY A 456 17.98 26.21 54.96
N PHE A 457 17.27 25.08 54.99
CA PHE A 457 16.48 24.63 53.84
C PHE A 457 15.23 25.50 53.66
N ASN A 458 14.86 25.85 52.42
CA ASN A 458 13.65 26.67 52.15
C ASN A 458 12.37 25.93 52.61
N PRO A 459 11.57 26.50 53.55
CA PRO A 459 10.31 25.92 54.00
C PRO A 459 9.30 25.64 52.88
N GLU A 460 9.24 26.48 51.83
CA GLU A 460 8.33 26.28 50.69
C GLU A 460 8.60 24.99 49.92
N ARG A 461 9.79 24.41 50.07
CA ARG A 461 10.19 23.15 49.44
C ARG A 461 9.90 21.93 50.33
N ILE A 462 9.50 22.10 51.59
CA ILE A 462 9.39 21.01 52.57
C ILE A 462 7.92 20.65 52.85
N ALA A 463 7.58 19.38 52.66
CA ALA A 463 6.34 18.76 53.15
C ALA A 463 6.64 17.76 54.28
N ILE A 464 5.75 17.67 55.27
CA ILE A 464 5.90 16.81 56.45
C ILE A 464 4.73 15.82 56.48
N SER A 465 5.01 14.54 56.71
CA SER A 465 4.00 13.49 56.84
C SER A 465 4.37 12.48 57.93
N GLY A 466 3.38 12.01 58.69
CA GLY A 466 3.51 10.83 59.56
C GLY A 466 2.67 9.68 59.01
N TYR A 467 3.22 8.46 58.98
CA TYR A 467 2.55 7.26 58.46
C TYR A 467 2.36 6.15 59.50
N ALA A 468 2.76 6.37 60.75
CA ALA A 468 2.75 5.36 61.80
C ALA A 468 3.40 4.05 61.29
N ASP A 469 2.77 2.92 61.57
CA ASP A 469 3.10 1.56 61.15
C ASP A 469 2.50 1.16 59.79
N THR A 470 1.69 2.02 59.16
CA THR A 470 0.93 1.68 57.92
C THR A 470 1.77 1.54 56.64
N ARG A 471 3.05 1.91 56.70
CA ARG A 471 4.00 1.80 55.57
C ARG A 471 5.30 1.13 56.04
N PRO A 472 5.25 -0.18 56.36
CA PRO A 472 6.42 -0.94 56.77
C PRO A 472 7.41 -1.07 55.59
N LYS A 473 8.70 -0.91 55.87
CA LYS A 473 9.81 -1.15 54.93
C LYS A 473 10.15 -2.63 54.84
N SER A 474 10.09 -3.33 55.98
CA SER A 474 10.22 -4.77 56.10
C SER A 474 8.87 -5.34 56.57
N PRO A 475 8.27 -6.31 55.86
CA PRO A 475 6.96 -6.84 56.21
C PRO A 475 7.02 -7.63 57.53
N TYR A 476 5.92 -7.59 58.27
CA TYR A 476 5.74 -8.34 59.52
C TYR A 476 5.43 -9.82 59.31
N LEU A 477 5.11 -10.21 58.07
CA LEU A 477 4.93 -11.60 57.66
C LEU A 477 6.19 -12.13 56.97
N ASP A 478 6.38 -13.44 57.00
CA ASP A 478 7.39 -14.18 56.22
C ASP A 478 6.90 -14.49 54.78
N ASN A 479 7.56 -15.42 54.09
CA ASN A 479 7.24 -15.75 52.69
C ASN A 479 6.03 -16.67 52.58
N GLU A 480 5.79 -17.45 53.62
CA GLU A 480 4.68 -18.38 53.82
C GLU A 480 3.40 -17.64 54.25
N GLY A 481 3.53 -16.39 54.71
CA GLY A 481 2.43 -15.52 55.13
C GLY A 481 2.18 -15.55 56.65
N GLU A 482 3.02 -16.24 57.40
CA GLU A 482 2.94 -16.36 58.86
C GLU A 482 3.59 -15.16 59.56
N ALA A 483 3.20 -14.93 60.81
CA ALA A 483 3.70 -13.80 61.57
C ALA A 483 5.15 -14.03 62.05
N LYS A 484 6.09 -13.17 61.60
CA LYS A 484 7.49 -13.23 62.03
C LYS A 484 7.61 -13.22 63.54
N SER A 485 8.56 -13.99 64.06
CA SER A 485 8.81 -14.12 65.49
C SER A 485 10.29 -13.88 65.85
N GLY A 486 10.61 -13.95 67.15
CA GLY A 486 11.99 -13.98 67.63
C GLY A 486 12.88 -12.81 67.15
N LYS A 487 13.94 -13.16 66.40
CA LYS A 487 14.92 -12.20 65.86
C LYS A 487 14.37 -11.43 64.67
N GLU A 488 13.72 -12.11 63.74
CA GLU A 488 13.25 -11.53 62.47
C GLU A 488 12.21 -10.42 62.70
N LEU A 489 11.31 -10.61 63.67
CA LEU A 489 10.37 -9.58 64.09
C LEU A 489 11.08 -8.35 64.67
N ARG A 490 12.16 -8.55 65.44
CA ARG A 490 12.95 -7.44 66.01
C ARG A 490 13.67 -6.66 64.93
N ASP A 491 14.21 -7.36 63.93
CA ASP A 491 14.92 -6.76 62.80
C ASP A 491 13.94 -6.02 61.86
N ALA A 492 12.76 -6.59 61.56
CA ALA A 492 11.70 -5.92 60.81
C ALA A 492 11.21 -4.65 61.53
N ARG A 493 10.93 -4.74 62.84
CA ARG A 493 10.59 -3.57 63.67
C ARG A 493 11.70 -2.51 63.69
N LYS A 494 12.98 -2.92 63.73
CA LYS A 494 14.13 -2.02 63.67
C LYS A 494 14.22 -1.30 62.32
N ALA A 495 13.99 -1.99 61.22
CA ALA A 495 13.95 -1.40 59.88
C ALA A 495 12.76 -0.45 59.68
N ASN A 496 11.61 -0.72 60.29
CA ASN A 496 10.39 0.08 60.12
C ASN A 496 10.41 1.41 60.88
N ARG A 497 11.02 1.44 62.08
CA ARG A 497 11.22 2.67 62.89
C ARG A 497 12.26 3.60 62.26
N ARG A 498 11.84 4.49 61.36
CA ARG A 498 12.71 5.38 60.57
C ARG A 498 12.06 6.74 60.28
N VAL A 499 12.88 7.69 59.84
CA VAL A 499 12.42 8.91 59.15
C VAL A 499 13.04 8.92 57.76
N GLU A 500 12.25 9.12 56.72
CA GLU A 500 12.73 9.22 55.34
C GLU A 500 12.78 10.69 54.90
N LEU A 501 13.92 11.12 54.34
CA LEU A 501 14.07 12.38 53.61
C LEU A 501 14.02 12.06 52.12
N ILE A 502 13.00 12.57 51.45
CA ILE A 502 12.65 12.20 50.07
C ILE A 502 12.78 13.43 49.18
N PHE A 503 13.87 13.47 48.43
CA PHE A 503 14.21 14.58 47.53
C PHE A 503 13.69 14.26 46.12
N THR A 504 12.58 14.87 45.72
CA THR A 504 11.87 14.66 44.45
C THR A 504 12.06 15.84 43.51
N ARG A 505 12.49 15.60 42.26
CA ARG A 505 12.56 16.67 41.26
C ARG A 505 11.13 17.05 40.81
N PRO A 506 10.65 18.29 41.02
CA PRO A 506 9.27 18.67 40.71
C PRO A 506 9.02 18.67 39.20
N VAL A 507 7.81 18.29 38.80
CA VAL A 507 7.44 18.30 37.37
C VAL A 507 7.26 19.76 36.92
N LYS A 508 7.65 20.08 35.68
CA LYS A 508 7.71 21.47 35.17
C LYS A 508 6.39 22.27 35.30
N LYS A 509 5.24 21.59 35.43
CA LYS A 509 3.90 22.19 35.72
C LYS A 509 3.69 22.65 37.17
N GLU A 510 4.44 22.15 38.15
CA GLU A 510 4.28 22.53 39.56
C GLU A 510 5.02 23.83 39.91
N ARG A 511 6.03 24.22 39.12
CA ARG A 511 6.81 25.47 39.30
C ARG A 511 5.98 26.77 39.23
N THR A 512 4.73 26.73 38.76
CA THR A 512 3.88 27.92 38.56
C THR A 512 2.63 27.99 39.42
N ARG A 513 2.30 26.96 40.22
CA ARG A 513 1.15 27.00 41.13
C ARG A 513 1.52 27.57 42.49
N LYS A 514 1.71 28.89 42.56
CA LYS A 514 1.39 29.63 43.80
C LYS A 514 -0.10 29.39 44.07
N PHE A 515 -0.43 28.61 45.11
CA PHE A 515 -1.82 28.21 45.41
C PHE A 515 -2.70 29.37 45.87
N PHE A 516 -2.07 30.49 46.26
CA PHE A 516 -2.70 31.78 46.50
C PHE A 516 -1.99 32.84 45.65
N PRO A 517 -2.72 33.77 45.01
CA PRO A 517 -2.11 34.94 44.40
C PRO A 517 -1.42 35.80 45.47
N ASP A 518 -0.39 36.55 45.07
CA ASP A 518 0.33 37.44 45.98
C ASP A 518 -0.63 38.55 46.47
N PRO A 519 -0.87 38.70 47.80
CA PRO A 519 -1.81 39.70 48.32
C PRO A 519 -1.32 41.15 48.12
N ARG A 520 -0.15 41.36 47.53
CA ARG A 520 0.38 42.68 47.14
C ARG A 520 0.41 42.92 45.62
N ALA A 521 -0.20 42.03 44.82
CA ALA A 521 -0.46 42.29 43.41
C ALA A 521 -1.70 43.19 43.26
N GLY A 522 -1.55 44.47 43.61
CA GLY A 522 -2.51 45.55 43.41
C GLY A 522 -1.91 46.66 42.56
#